data_AF-A0A7Y5KHC1-F1
#
_entry.id   AF-A0A7Y5KHC1-F1
#
_cell.length_a   1.000
_cell.length_b   1.000
_cell.length_c   1.000
_cell.angle_alpha   90.00
_cell.angle_beta   90.00
_cell.angle_gamma   90.00
#
_symmetry.space_group_name_H-M   'P 1'
#
loop_
_entity.id
_entity.type
_entity.pdbx_description
1 polymer ?
#
loop_
_entity_poly.entity_id
_entity_poly.type
_entity_poly.pdbx_seq_one_letter_code
_entity_poly.pdbx_strand_id
1 'polypeptide(L)'
;MKTATNSPLGKDAIALAGLFLTSGTLHFVRPQPFESIVPKRLPSRRALVYASGAAEIACAVGLLVPRTRRVAGLASAALLVAVLPANVTMTGQAKRRLDRDPQDTARQGYLAATIARLPLQWPMIRAALRAGGVMR
;
A
#
# COMPACT_ATOMS: atom_id res chain seq x y z
N MET A 1 -26.29 4.83 22.22
CA MET A 1 -25.64 4.99 20.90
C MET A 1 -24.34 5.78 21.10
N LYS A 2 -23.17 5.11 21.16
CA LYS A 2 -21.88 5.82 21.37
C LYS A 2 -21.52 6.55 20.07
N THR A 3 -21.62 7.88 20.07
CA THR A 3 -21.13 8.74 18.99
C THR A 3 -19.63 8.51 18.81
N ALA A 4 -19.25 7.87 17.70
CA ALA A 4 -17.89 7.46 17.37
C ALA A 4 -16.98 8.63 16.96
N THR A 5 -17.06 9.76 17.65
CA THR A 5 -16.37 11.01 17.27
C THR A 5 -15.06 11.26 18.02
N ASN A 6 -14.82 10.59 19.17
CA ASN A 6 -13.68 10.88 20.06
C ASN A 6 -12.81 9.65 20.40
N SER A 7 -12.74 8.63 19.53
CA SER A 7 -11.79 7.54 19.77
C SER A 7 -10.36 8.03 19.46
N PRO A 8 -9.42 7.97 20.42
CA PRO A 8 -8.04 8.38 20.19
C PRO A 8 -7.45 7.64 18.98
N LEU A 9 -6.53 8.29 18.28
CA LEU A 9 -5.84 7.71 17.12
C LEU A 9 -5.17 6.39 17.53
N GLY A 10 -5.75 5.27 17.08
CA GLY A 10 -5.18 3.95 17.32
C GLY A 10 -3.83 3.85 16.62
N LYS A 11 -2.88 3.13 17.25
CA LYS A 11 -1.53 2.89 16.69
C LYS A 11 -1.59 2.35 15.25
N ASP A 12 -2.58 1.49 14.97
CA ASP A 12 -2.86 0.93 13.65
C ASP A 12 -3.16 2.00 12.59
N ALA A 13 -3.96 3.01 12.94
CA ALA A 13 -4.33 4.10 12.04
C ALA A 13 -3.13 5.02 11.75
N ILE A 14 -2.31 5.30 12.77
CA ILE A 14 -1.08 6.10 12.61
C ILE A 14 -0.08 5.35 11.74
N ALA A 15 0.16 4.06 12.00
CA ALA A 15 1.09 3.24 11.25
C ALA A 15 0.67 3.13 9.78
N LEU A 16 -0.61 2.83 9.50
CA LEU A 16 -1.12 2.74 8.14
C LEU A 16 -1.10 4.08 7.41
N ALA A 17 -1.49 5.17 8.08
CA ALA A 17 -1.41 6.51 7.49
C ALA A 17 0.04 6.86 7.13
N GLY A 18 1.01 6.58 8.00
CA GLY A 18 2.43 6.79 7.72
C GLY A 18 2.93 5.97 6.52
N LEU A 19 2.54 4.69 6.45
CA LEU A 19 2.89 3.82 5.32
C LEU A 19 2.31 4.33 4.00
N PHE A 20 1.04 4.73 3.99
CA PHE A 20 0.35 5.26 2.81
C PHE A 20 0.85 6.64 2.40
N LEU A 21 1.18 7.53 3.33
CA LEU A 21 1.82 8.81 2.99
C LEU A 21 3.19 8.59 2.37
N THR A 22 3.98 7.68 2.92
CA THR A 22 5.32 7.36 2.40
C THR A 22 5.22 6.73 1.01
N SER A 23 4.39 5.70 0.86
CA SER A 23 4.17 5.00 -0.41
C SER A 23 3.57 5.94 -1.46
N GLY A 24 2.54 6.70 -1.10
CA GLY A 24 1.83 7.60 -2.00
C GLY A 24 2.75 8.71 -2.51
N THR A 25 3.61 9.26 -1.64
CA THR A 25 4.63 10.23 -2.04
C THR A 25 5.64 9.61 -3.03
N LEU A 26 6.05 8.37 -2.79
CA LEU A 26 7.01 7.69 -3.67
C LEU A 26 6.46 7.47 -5.09
N HIS A 27 5.15 7.30 -5.25
CA HIS A 27 4.51 7.23 -6.59
C HIS A 27 4.72 8.52 -7.39
N PHE A 28 4.79 9.69 -6.75
CA PHE A 28 5.04 10.96 -7.43
C PHE A 28 6.54 11.23 -7.64
N VAL A 29 7.37 10.95 -6.63
CA VAL A 29 8.80 11.25 -6.64
C VAL A 29 9.59 10.26 -7.50
N ARG A 30 9.27 8.96 -7.43
CA ARG A 30 9.92 7.89 -8.20
C ARG A 30 8.89 6.91 -8.77
N PRO A 31 8.16 7.29 -9.84
CA PRO A 31 7.14 6.44 -10.44
C PRO A 31 7.71 5.22 -11.18
N GLN A 32 8.98 5.23 -11.60
CA GLN A 32 9.57 4.25 -12.52
C GLN A 32 9.47 2.79 -12.03
N PRO A 33 9.72 2.46 -10.75
CA PRO A 33 9.52 1.12 -10.23
C PRO A 33 8.06 0.67 -10.32
N PHE A 34 7.11 1.56 -10.04
CA PHE A 34 5.67 1.28 -10.10
C PHE A 34 5.15 1.16 -11.54
N GLU A 35 5.66 1.95 -12.47
CA GLU A 35 5.30 1.82 -13.89
C GLU A 35 5.73 0.46 -14.46
N SER A 36 6.83 -0.11 -13.96
CA SER A 36 7.36 -1.39 -14.42
C SER A 36 6.51 -2.60 -14.00
N ILE A 37 5.70 -2.45 -12.94
CA ILE A 37 4.81 -3.49 -12.43
C ILE A 37 3.39 -3.39 -13.01
N VAL A 38 2.98 -2.21 -13.52
CA VAL A 38 1.68 -2.02 -14.17
C VAL A 38 1.61 -2.87 -15.46
N PRO A 39 0.55 -3.68 -15.64
CA PRO A 39 0.38 -4.50 -16.84
C PRO A 39 0.49 -3.69 -18.14
N LYS A 40 1.19 -4.24 -19.14
CA LYS A 40 1.38 -3.57 -20.44
C LYS A 40 0.09 -3.28 -21.20
N ARG A 41 -1.00 -3.98 -20.86
CA ARG A 41 -2.32 -3.86 -21.50
C ARG A 41 -3.09 -2.60 -21.06
N LEU A 42 -2.67 -1.95 -19.97
CA LEU A 42 -3.35 -0.76 -19.47
C LEU A 42 -2.79 0.52 -20.11
N PRO A 43 -3.66 1.46 -20.52
CA PRO A 43 -3.23 2.74 -21.06
C PRO A 43 -2.60 3.61 -19.96
N SER A 44 -1.62 4.42 -20.34
CA SER A 44 -1.00 5.45 -19.49
C SER A 44 -0.59 4.97 -18.08
N ARG A 45 0.39 4.07 -18.01
CA ARG A 45 0.90 3.49 -16.74
C ARG A 45 1.25 4.56 -15.71
N ARG A 46 1.84 5.66 -16.15
CA ARG A 46 2.23 6.78 -15.28
C ARG A 46 1.03 7.48 -14.65
N ALA A 47 -0.06 7.67 -15.41
CA ALA A 47 -1.29 8.24 -14.86
C ALA A 47 -1.91 7.31 -13.81
N LEU A 48 -1.89 5.99 -14.03
CA LEU A 48 -2.36 5.01 -13.06
C LEU A 48 -1.54 5.01 -11.77
N VAL A 49 -0.21 5.14 -11.87
CA VAL A 49 0.70 5.27 -10.72
C VAL A 49 0.39 6.55 -9.94
N TYR A 50 0.14 7.68 -10.60
CA TYR A 50 -0.24 8.91 -9.91
C TYR A 50 -1.64 8.82 -9.29
N ALA A 51 -2.59 8.16 -9.96
CA ALA A 51 -3.92 7.93 -9.42
C ALA A 51 -3.88 7.03 -8.16
N SER A 52 -3.09 5.96 -8.16
CA SER A 52 -2.91 5.11 -6.97
C SER A 52 -2.19 5.87 -5.85
N GLY A 53 -1.16 6.65 -6.16
CA GLY A 53 -0.48 7.50 -5.17
C GLY A 53 -1.41 8.53 -4.53
N ALA A 54 -2.27 9.17 -5.32
CA ALA A 54 -3.30 10.08 -4.81
C ALA A 54 -4.32 9.36 -3.91
N ALA A 55 -4.74 8.14 -4.31
CA ALA A 55 -5.66 7.32 -3.51
C ALA A 55 -5.04 6.90 -2.17
N GLU A 56 -3.75 6.54 -2.14
CA GLU A 56 -3.02 6.22 -0.90
C GLU A 56 -2.99 7.43 0.06
N ILE A 57 -2.64 8.62 -0.46
CA ILE A 57 -2.63 9.86 0.34
C ILE A 57 -4.03 10.19 0.86
N ALA A 58 -5.07 10.08 0.02
CA ALA A 58 -6.44 10.31 0.43
C ALA A 58 -6.89 9.32 1.53
N CYS A 59 -6.51 8.04 1.42
CA CYS A 59 -6.77 7.04 2.46
C CYS A 59 -6.05 7.38 3.77
N ALA A 60 -4.78 7.80 3.70
CA ALA A 60 -4.02 8.21 4.89
C ALA A 60 -4.68 9.39 5.61
N VAL A 61 -4.98 10.47 4.88
CA VAL A 61 -5.66 11.64 5.45
C VAL A 61 -7.03 11.25 6.01
N GLY A 62 -7.78 10.42 5.28
CA GLY A 62 -9.09 9.93 5.69
C GLY A 62 -9.06 9.05 6.95
N LEU A 63 -7.98 8.31 7.21
CA LEU A 63 -7.78 7.53 8.43
C LEU A 63 -7.48 8.43 9.65
N LEU A 64 -6.78 9.55 9.42
CA LEU A 64 -6.45 10.50 10.47
C LEU A 64 -7.68 11.28 10.95
N VAL A 65 -8.61 11.58 10.05
CA VAL A 65 -9.85 12.31 10.35
C VAL A 65 -10.92 11.36 10.92
N PRO A 66 -11.39 11.55 12.18
CA PRO A 66 -12.33 10.61 12.82
C PRO A 66 -13.63 10.40 12.05
N ARG A 67 -14.16 11.46 11.41
CA ARG A 67 -15.43 11.41 10.66
C ARG A 67 -15.35 10.53 9.40
N THR A 68 -14.18 10.42 8.77
CA THR A 68 -13.99 9.68 7.52
C THR A 68 -13.35 8.31 7.76
N ARG A 69 -12.91 8.01 8.98
CA ARG A 69 -12.07 6.84 9.30
C ARG A 69 -12.69 5.51 8.86
N ARG A 70 -14.02 5.36 8.97
CA ARG A 70 -14.72 4.14 8.52
C ARG A 70 -14.65 3.93 7.02
N VAL A 71 -14.95 4.96 6.25
CA VAL A 71 -14.87 4.93 4.77
C VAL A 71 -13.42 4.75 4.34
N ALA A 72 -12.51 5.49 4.97
CA ALA A 72 -11.08 5.40 4.69
C ALA A 72 -10.51 4.02 5.01
N GLY A 73 -10.93 3.36 6.10
CA GLY A 73 -10.51 2.00 6.43
C GLY A 73 -10.97 0.96 5.40
N LEU A 74 -12.21 1.07 4.92
CA LEU A 74 -12.72 0.22 3.83
C LEU A 74 -12.00 0.49 2.51
N ALA A 75 -11.82 1.76 2.14
CA ALA A 75 -11.08 2.16 0.94
C ALA A 75 -9.63 1.68 0.99
N SER A 76 -8.97 1.80 2.16
CA SER A 76 -7.62 1.30 2.41
C SER A 76 -7.54 -0.21 2.21
N ALA A 77 -8.50 -0.96 2.75
CA ALA A 77 -8.56 -2.41 2.57
C ALA A 77 -8.77 -2.79 1.10
N ALA A 78 -9.69 -2.12 0.40
CA ALA A 78 -9.93 -2.33 -1.02
C ALA A 78 -8.70 -2.01 -1.88
N LEU A 79 -8.01 -0.90 -1.58
CA LEU A 79 -6.78 -0.49 -2.24
C LEU A 79 -5.68 -1.55 -2.03
N LEU A 80 -5.50 -2.01 -0.78
CA LEU A 80 -4.55 -3.07 -0.46
C LEU A 80 -4.87 -4.36 -1.23
N VAL A 81 -6.13 -4.76 -1.36
CA VAL A 81 -6.49 -5.93 -2.18
C VAL A 81 -6.18 -5.69 -3.66
N ALA A 82 -6.49 -4.50 -4.18
CA ALA A 82 -6.26 -4.15 -5.58
C ALA A 82 -4.78 -4.12 -5.97
N VAL A 83 -3.86 -3.78 -5.05
CA VAL A 83 -2.41 -3.76 -5.32
C VAL A 83 -1.74 -5.13 -5.14
N LEU A 84 -2.43 -6.15 -4.61
CA LEU A 84 -1.86 -7.49 -4.44
C LEU A 84 -1.30 -8.09 -5.74
N PRO A 85 -1.99 -8.05 -6.90
CA PRO A 85 -1.43 -8.56 -8.16
C PRO A 85 -0.18 -7.80 -8.61
N ALA A 86 -0.12 -6.49 -8.33
CA ALA A 86 1.04 -5.67 -8.63
C ALA A 86 2.25 -6.07 -7.77
N ASN A 87 2.03 -6.36 -6.48
CA ASN A 87 3.07 -6.86 -5.57
C ASN A 87 3.59 -8.24 -5.97
N VAL A 88 2.72 -9.16 -6.39
CA VAL A 88 3.15 -10.47 -6.91
C VAL A 88 4.02 -10.31 -8.16
N THR A 89 3.62 -9.42 -9.08
CA THR A 89 4.39 -9.10 -10.28
C THR A 89 5.76 -8.52 -9.93
N MET A 90 5.81 -7.63 -8.95
CA MET A 90 7.05 -7.04 -8.43
C MET A 90 8.02 -8.11 -7.90
N THR A 91 7.52 -9.05 -7.09
CA THR A 91 8.33 -10.16 -6.55
C THR A 91 8.88 -11.06 -7.67
N GLY A 92 8.06 -11.39 -8.67
CA GLY A 92 8.51 -12.17 -9.82
C GLY A 92 9.56 -11.44 -10.67
N GLN A 93 9.47 -10.11 -10.79
CA GLN A 93 10.50 -9.30 -11.44
C GLN A 93 11.78 -9.19 -10.60
N ALA A 94 11.65 -9.03 -9.28
CA ALA A 94 12.79 -9.01 -8.35
C ALA A 94 13.58 -10.32 -8.43
N LYS A 95 12.89 -11.47 -8.41
CA LYS A 95 13.52 -12.78 -8.53
C LYS A 95 14.26 -12.92 -9.86
N ARG A 96 13.62 -12.56 -10.99
CA ARG A 96 14.27 -12.59 -12.31
C ARG A 96 15.50 -11.68 -12.41
N ARG A 97 15.54 -10.56 -11.70
CA ARG A 97 16.70 -9.67 -11.66
C ARG A 97 17.83 -10.23 -10.80
N LEU A 98 17.51 -10.93 -9.72
CA LEU A 98 18.49 -11.63 -8.89
C LEU A 98 19.04 -12.87 -9.60
N ASP A 99 18.20 -13.64 -10.30
CA ASP A 99 18.65 -14.82 -11.07
C ASP A 99 19.70 -14.47 -12.15
N ARG A 100 19.72 -13.21 -12.62
CA ARG A 100 20.75 -12.71 -13.56
C ARG A 100 22.08 -12.35 -12.91
N ASP A 101 22.07 -12.07 -11.62
CA ASP A 101 23.24 -11.62 -10.86
C ASP A 101 23.09 -12.04 -9.39
N PRO A 102 23.37 -13.32 -9.08
CA PRO A 102 23.03 -13.91 -7.78
C PRO A 102 23.83 -13.33 -6.61
N GLN A 103 25.00 -12.72 -6.89
CA GLN A 103 25.91 -12.19 -5.88
C GLN A 103 25.58 -10.74 -5.47
N ASP A 104 24.63 -10.08 -6.14
CA ASP A 104 24.21 -8.72 -5.82
C ASP A 104 23.35 -8.69 -4.52
N THR A 105 24.00 -8.38 -3.40
CA THR A 105 23.37 -8.27 -2.08
C THR A 105 22.22 -7.25 -2.04
N ALA A 106 22.27 -6.19 -2.84
CA ALA A 106 21.20 -5.20 -2.90
C ALA A 106 19.94 -5.79 -3.54
N ARG A 107 20.09 -6.64 -4.57
CA ARG A 107 18.96 -7.36 -5.19
C ARG A 107 18.40 -8.44 -4.27
N GLN A 108 19.25 -9.11 -3.49
CA GLN A 108 18.80 -10.05 -2.46
C GLN A 108 17.93 -9.34 -1.42
N GLY A 109 18.39 -8.19 -0.90
CA GLY A 109 17.62 -7.37 0.03
C GLY A 109 16.30 -6.86 -0.56
N TYR A 110 16.31 -6.42 -1.82
CA TYR A 110 15.09 -6.01 -2.53
C TYR A 110 14.11 -7.17 -2.70
N LEU A 111 14.57 -8.36 -3.11
CA LEU A 111 13.74 -9.55 -3.22
C LEU A 111 13.11 -9.90 -1.87
N ALA A 112 13.91 -9.94 -0.80
CA ALA A 112 13.43 -10.21 0.55
C ALA A 112 12.32 -9.22 0.97
N ALA A 113 12.52 -7.93 0.69
CA ALA A 113 11.50 -6.91 0.96
C ALA A 113 10.20 -7.15 0.16
N THR A 114 10.30 -7.51 -1.13
CA THR A 114 9.11 -7.81 -1.96
C THR A 114 8.38 -9.08 -1.52
N ILE A 115 9.11 -10.11 -1.06
CA ILE A 115 8.53 -11.33 -0.49
C ILE A 115 7.82 -11.02 0.82
N ALA A 116 8.47 -10.26 1.72
CA ALA A 116 7.89 -9.89 3.01
C ALA A 116 6.60 -9.07 2.88
N ARG A 117 6.45 -8.28 1.82
CA ARG A 117 5.23 -7.49 1.54
C ARG A 117 4.00 -8.36 1.35
N LEU A 118 4.12 -9.55 0.75
CA LEU A 118 2.98 -10.43 0.45
C LEU A 118 2.24 -10.90 1.72
N PRO A 119 2.89 -11.54 2.71
CA PRO A 119 2.22 -11.91 3.96
C PRO A 119 1.87 -10.68 4.82
N LEU A 120 2.69 -9.61 4.77
CA LEU A 120 2.45 -8.39 5.54
C LEU A 120 1.18 -7.64 5.11
N GLN A 121 0.73 -7.84 3.88
CA GLN A 121 -0.49 -7.24 3.35
C GLN A 121 -1.72 -7.66 4.15
N TRP A 122 -1.76 -8.88 4.69
CA TRP A 122 -2.89 -9.39 5.46
C TRP A 122 -3.05 -8.68 6.82
N PRO A 123 -2.01 -8.57 7.67
CA PRO A 123 -2.03 -7.68 8.84
C PRO A 123 -2.42 -6.24 8.51
N MET A 124 -1.95 -5.68 7.39
CA MET A 124 -2.28 -4.31 7.00
C MET A 124 -3.76 -4.15 6.63
N ILE A 125 -4.34 -5.11 5.91
CA ILE A 125 -5.78 -5.11 5.60
C ILE A 125 -6.59 -5.21 6.90
N ARG A 126 -6.19 -6.09 7.82
CA ARG A 126 -6.84 -6.21 9.14
C ARG A 126 -6.72 -4.90 9.94
N ALA A 127 -5.55 -4.30 9.97
CA ALA A 127 -5.31 -3.01 10.61
C ALA A 127 -6.17 -1.90 9.99
N ALA A 128 -6.39 -1.92 8.67
CA ALA A 128 -7.23 -0.93 7.98
C ALA A 128 -8.71 -1.07 8.37
N LEU A 129 -9.20 -2.32 8.43
CA LEU A 129 -10.57 -2.62 8.88
C LEU A 129 -10.77 -2.29 10.37
N ARG A 130 -9.76 -2.53 11.21
CA ARG A 130 -9.79 -2.15 12.64
C ARG A 130 -9.75 -0.64 12.83
N ALA A 131 -8.86 0.05 12.11
CA ALA A 131 -8.79 1.50 12.11
C ALA A 131 -10.13 2.12 11.69
N GLY A 132 -10.79 1.55 10.68
CA GLY A 132 -12.13 1.97 10.26
C GLY A 132 -13.28 1.60 11.21
N GLY A 133 -13.01 0.90 12.30
CA GLY A 133 -14.05 0.42 13.23
C GLY A 133 -14.99 -0.63 12.63
N VAL A 134 -14.57 -1.27 11.53
CA VAL A 134 -15.32 -2.35 10.85
C VAL A 134 -15.09 -3.69 11.55
N MET A 135 -13.89 -3.91 12.07
CA MET A 135 -13.49 -5.10 12.81
C MET A 135 -13.02 -4.71 14.21
N ARG A 136 -13.37 -5.49 15.23
CA ARG A 136 -12.93 -5.26 16.63
C ARG A 136 -11.63 -6.01 16.91
#